data_AF-A0A852ZJA7-F1
#
_entry.id   AF-A0A852ZJA7-F1
#
_cell.length_a   1.000
_cell.length_b   1.000
_cell.length_c   1.000
_cell.angle_alpha   90.00
_cell.angle_beta   90.00
_cell.angle_gamma   90.00
#
_symmetry.space_group_name_H-M   'P 1'
#
loop_
_entity.id
_entity.type
_entity.pdbx_description
1 polymer ?
#
loop_
_entity_poly.entity_id
_entity_poly.type
_entity_poly.pdbx_seq_one_letter_code
_entity_poly.pdbx_strand_id
1 'polypeptide(L)'
;MAEWSALKRWQAHLAGHYVGEDGRPLELTYTGDPEPGTGKIHILCSPQPWAEGVGWFDRKHVPDFLLRPMWSATWTAEGRRELMHCPVTHKRGVYEWAARQPAAEAVELIEHTSEEVPIELPPPVNRTPDPGCGILEITFDKGKPHWQGAWYDEYTGLATKVSDDLREVVQWAQAQPAERKVFYDVGRSGPVELDKFVANPDRYLHEPF
;
A
#
# COMPACT_ATOMS: atom_id res chain seq x y z
N MET A 1 24.42 10.45 0.35
CA MET A 1 23.95 9.90 -0.93
C MET A 1 22.66 9.17 -0.63
N ALA A 2 21.57 9.44 -1.34
CA ALA A 2 20.30 8.74 -1.17
C ALA A 2 20.49 7.22 -1.27
N GLU A 3 19.93 6.49 -0.30
CA GLU A 3 19.77 5.04 -0.38
C GLU A 3 18.44 4.73 -1.08
N TRP A 4 18.53 3.96 -2.16
CA TRP A 4 17.42 3.64 -3.07
C TRP A 4 16.92 2.21 -2.88
N SER A 5 17.72 1.34 -2.28
CA SER A 5 17.33 -0.03 -1.94
C SER A 5 16.38 -0.03 -0.75
N ALA A 6 15.19 -0.57 -0.94
CA ALA A 6 14.20 -0.75 0.10
C ALA A 6 14.75 -1.60 1.26
N LEU A 7 15.42 -2.72 0.93
CA LEU A 7 16.05 -3.61 1.88
C LEU A 7 17.09 -2.90 2.74
N LYS A 8 18.00 -2.14 2.12
CA LYS A 8 19.04 -1.41 2.87
C LYS A 8 18.45 -0.34 3.78
N ARG A 9 17.42 0.38 3.34
CA ARG A 9 16.73 1.37 4.18
C ARG A 9 16.07 0.73 5.39
N TRP A 10 15.41 -0.41 5.19
CA TRP A 10 14.78 -1.16 6.27
C TRP A 10 15.81 -1.67 7.29
N GLN A 11 16.89 -2.28 6.82
CA GLN A 11 17.99 -2.73 7.68
C GLN A 11 18.60 -1.57 8.49
N ALA A 12 18.81 -0.41 7.87
CA ALA A 12 19.31 0.78 8.56
C ALA A 12 18.32 1.29 9.63
N HIS A 13 17.01 1.28 9.35
CA HIS A 13 15.99 1.65 10.32
C HIS A 13 15.96 0.69 11.52
N LEU A 14 16.00 -0.63 11.27
CA LEU A 14 16.03 -1.64 12.33
C LEU A 14 17.25 -1.50 13.23
N ALA A 15 18.43 -1.33 12.65
CA ALA A 15 19.67 -1.14 13.39
C ALA A 15 19.65 0.12 14.29
N GLY A 16 18.86 1.14 13.93
CA GLY A 16 18.71 2.36 14.72
C GLY A 16 17.69 2.29 15.86
N HIS A 17 16.70 1.39 15.78
CA HIS A 17 15.51 1.43 16.65
C HIS A 17 15.25 0.15 17.45
N TYR A 18 15.72 -1.00 16.99
CA TYR A 18 15.41 -2.29 17.61
C TYR A 18 16.68 -3.04 17.96
N VAL A 19 17.11 -2.91 19.21
CA VAL A 19 18.20 -3.67 19.80
C VAL A 19 17.58 -4.76 20.68
N GLY A 20 17.88 -6.03 20.38
CA GLY A 20 17.50 -7.17 21.20
C GLY A 20 18.15 -7.12 22.58
N GLU A 21 17.69 -7.98 23.49
CA GLU A 21 18.17 -8.03 24.88
C GLU A 21 19.69 -8.28 25.00
N ASP A 22 20.32 -8.84 23.96
CA ASP A 22 21.75 -9.11 23.85
C ASP A 22 22.58 -7.95 23.25
N GLY A 23 21.96 -6.79 22.99
CA GLY A 23 22.63 -5.64 22.41
C GLY A 23 22.81 -5.71 20.90
N ARG A 24 22.25 -6.72 20.21
CA ARG A 24 22.31 -6.84 18.74
C ARG A 24 21.04 -6.33 18.10
N PRO A 25 21.07 -5.81 16.86
CA PRO A 25 19.84 -5.48 16.14
C PRO A 25 18.90 -6.69 16.07
N LEU A 26 17.61 -6.49 16.34
CA LEU A 26 16.58 -7.50 16.12
C LEU A 26 16.57 -7.86 14.63
N GLU A 27 16.92 -9.10 14.29
CA GLU A 27 16.72 -9.64 12.96
C GLU A 27 15.23 -9.95 12.76
N LEU A 28 14.47 -8.95 12.33
CA LEU A 28 13.21 -9.23 11.65
C LEU A 28 13.57 -9.92 10.34
N THR A 29 13.18 -11.17 10.18
CA THR A 29 13.33 -11.91 8.93
C THR A 29 12.05 -11.72 8.14
N TYR A 30 12.18 -11.12 6.95
CA TYR A 30 11.12 -11.16 5.95
C TYR A 30 10.84 -12.62 5.59
N THR A 31 9.56 -12.98 5.60
CA THR A 31 9.09 -14.37 5.55
C THR A 31 8.75 -14.84 4.14
N GLY A 32 8.64 -13.95 3.16
CA GLY A 32 8.26 -14.30 1.78
C GLY A 32 6.89 -13.76 1.38
N ASP A 33 6.60 -13.86 0.08
CA ASP A 33 5.22 -13.70 -0.40
C ASP A 33 4.49 -15.02 -0.13
N PRO A 34 3.19 -14.99 0.19
CA PRO A 34 2.42 -16.22 0.29
C PRO A 34 2.54 -17.07 -0.98
N GLU A 35 2.73 -18.38 -0.82
CA GLU A 35 2.79 -19.28 -1.98
C GLU A 35 1.45 -19.27 -2.74
N PRO A 36 1.45 -19.24 -4.09
CA PRO A 36 0.22 -19.37 -4.86
C PRO A 36 -0.57 -20.64 -4.51
N GLY A 37 -1.87 -20.49 -4.32
CA GLY A 37 -2.78 -21.54 -3.89
C GLY A 37 -2.78 -21.77 -2.38
N THR A 38 -2.16 -20.88 -1.59
CA THR A 38 -2.17 -20.93 -0.11
C THR A 38 -2.85 -19.70 0.50
N GLY A 39 -3.21 -19.80 1.78
CA GLY A 39 -3.59 -18.63 2.56
C GLY A 39 -4.96 -18.03 2.27
N LYS A 40 -5.22 -16.86 2.87
CA LYS A 40 -6.51 -16.17 2.84
C LYS A 40 -6.35 -14.69 2.53
N ILE A 41 -7.31 -14.13 1.82
CA ILE A 41 -7.38 -12.68 1.62
C ILE A 41 -8.22 -12.09 2.73
N HIS A 42 -7.71 -11.12 3.47
CA HIS A 42 -8.50 -10.34 4.41
C HIS A 42 -8.85 -9.00 3.78
N ILE A 43 -10.13 -8.63 3.77
CA ILE A 43 -10.58 -7.29 3.34
C ILE A 43 -11.19 -6.60 4.54
N LEU A 44 -10.80 -5.35 4.73
CA LEU A 44 -11.29 -4.51 5.79
C LEU A 44 -11.65 -3.13 5.23
N CYS A 45 -12.64 -2.52 5.86
CA CYS A 45 -13.03 -1.15 5.63
C CYS A 45 -12.92 -0.45 6.98
N SER A 46 -12.57 0.82 6.99
CA SER A 46 -12.49 1.60 8.21
C SER A 46 -12.81 3.05 7.93
N PRO A 47 -13.33 3.80 8.91
CA PRO A 47 -13.30 5.25 8.85
C PRO A 47 -11.86 5.72 8.60
N GLN A 48 -11.71 6.90 8.00
CA GLN A 48 -10.39 7.53 7.94
C GLN A 48 -9.77 7.62 9.35
N PRO A 49 -8.46 7.40 9.53
CA PRO A 49 -7.83 7.41 10.85
C PRO A 49 -8.08 8.70 11.64
N TRP A 50 -8.15 9.85 10.95
CA TRP A 50 -8.45 11.14 11.58
C TRP A 50 -9.91 11.26 12.06
N ALA A 51 -10.82 10.47 11.50
CA ALA A 51 -12.25 10.47 11.80
C ALA A 51 -12.63 9.46 12.90
N GLU A 52 -11.65 8.72 13.42
CA GLU A 52 -11.83 7.83 14.56
C GLU A 52 -12.15 8.65 15.83
N GLY A 53 -13.21 8.27 16.54
CA GLY A 53 -13.68 9.02 17.72
C GLY A 53 -14.44 10.33 17.44
N VAL A 54 -14.53 10.78 16.18
CA VAL A 54 -15.31 11.97 15.81
C VAL A 54 -16.81 11.67 15.90
N GLY A 55 -17.51 12.39 16.79
CA GLY A 55 -18.93 12.21 17.04
C GLY A 55 -19.82 12.58 15.85
N TRP A 56 -21.04 12.04 15.83
CA TRP A 56 -22.01 12.25 14.74
C TRP A 56 -22.26 13.74 14.42
N PHE A 57 -22.35 14.58 15.46
CA PHE A 57 -22.58 16.01 15.31
C PHE A 57 -21.43 16.77 14.65
N ASP A 58 -20.19 16.28 14.80
CA ASP A 58 -19.01 16.89 14.18
C ASP A 58 -18.86 16.41 12.73
N ARG A 59 -19.20 15.14 12.46
CA ARG A 59 -19.17 14.56 11.11
C ARG A 59 -20.06 15.30 10.12
N LYS A 60 -21.21 15.84 10.54
CA LYS A 60 -22.14 16.59 9.65
C LYS A 60 -21.52 17.85 9.03
N HIS A 61 -20.43 18.36 9.61
CA HIS A 61 -19.70 19.54 9.14
C HIS A 61 -18.46 19.18 8.33
N VAL A 62 -18.10 17.90 8.25
CA VAL A 62 -17.00 17.41 7.43
C VAL A 62 -17.52 17.16 6.01
N PRO A 63 -16.85 17.67 4.97
CA PRO A 63 -17.15 17.29 3.60
C PRO A 63 -17.16 15.78 3.37
N ASP A 64 -18.16 15.27 2.65
CA ASP A 64 -18.36 13.83 2.39
C ASP A 64 -17.12 13.13 1.80
N PHE A 65 -16.35 13.84 0.97
CA PHE A 65 -15.14 13.26 0.37
C PHE A 65 -14.05 12.94 1.40
N LEU A 66 -14.00 13.67 2.52
CA LEU A 66 -13.11 13.38 3.65
C LEU A 66 -13.66 12.25 4.52
N LEU A 67 -14.98 12.05 4.54
CA LEU A 67 -15.64 10.97 5.29
C LEU A 67 -15.62 9.62 4.55
N ARG A 68 -15.13 9.56 3.31
CA ARG A 68 -15.06 8.32 2.53
C ARG A 68 -14.26 7.27 3.29
N PRO A 69 -14.79 6.05 3.47
CA PRO A 69 -14.08 5.00 4.17
C PRO A 69 -12.81 4.62 3.41
N MET A 70 -11.80 4.25 4.18
CA MET A 70 -10.58 3.64 3.68
C MET A 70 -10.80 2.14 3.58
N TRP A 71 -10.49 1.56 2.43
CA TRP A 71 -10.48 0.13 2.21
C TRP A 71 -9.05 -0.37 2.29
N SER A 72 -8.85 -1.58 2.78
CA SER A 72 -7.57 -2.26 2.63
C SER A 72 -7.79 -3.75 2.46
N ALA A 73 -6.77 -4.40 1.90
CA ALA A 73 -6.73 -5.84 1.84
C ALA A 73 -5.32 -6.36 2.08
N THR A 74 -5.25 -7.59 2.57
CA THR A 74 -4.00 -8.27 2.86
C THR A 74 -4.15 -9.74 2.54
N TRP A 75 -3.19 -10.34 1.84
CA TRP A 75 -3.13 -11.80 1.64
C TRP A 75 -2.15 -12.39 2.66
N THR A 76 -2.63 -13.31 3.49
CA THR A 76 -1.86 -13.99 4.54
C THR A 76 -1.66 -15.45 4.15
N ALA A 77 -0.45 -16.00 4.30
CA ALA A 77 -0.28 -17.45 4.22
C ALA A 77 -0.88 -18.16 5.45
N GLU A 78 -1.21 -19.44 5.29
CA GLU A 78 -1.66 -20.28 6.39
C GLU A 78 -0.56 -20.36 7.47
N GLY A 79 -0.88 -19.98 8.72
CA GLY A 79 0.12 -19.94 9.81
C GLY A 79 0.86 -18.60 10.03
N ARG A 80 0.42 -17.51 9.38
CA ARG A 80 0.66 -16.10 9.75
C ARG A 80 2.09 -15.53 9.64
N ARG A 81 2.97 -16.11 8.82
CA ARG A 81 4.30 -15.53 8.60
C ARG A 81 4.38 -14.71 7.31
N GLU A 82 3.96 -15.25 6.17
CA GLU A 82 4.00 -14.55 4.88
C GLU A 82 2.77 -13.66 4.68
N LEU A 83 2.99 -12.47 4.11
CA LEU A 83 1.99 -11.41 4.02
C LEU A 83 2.21 -10.55 2.78
N MET A 84 1.13 -10.19 2.08
CA MET A 84 1.16 -9.19 1.01
C MET A 84 0.07 -8.13 1.21
N HIS A 85 0.44 -6.85 1.17
CA HIS A 85 -0.49 -5.74 1.33
C HIS A 85 -1.02 -5.23 -0.02
N CYS A 86 -2.30 -4.85 -0.03
CA CYS A 86 -2.91 -4.15 -1.13
C CYS A 86 -2.38 -2.70 -1.20
N PRO A 87 -1.88 -2.24 -2.37
CA PRO A 87 -1.34 -0.88 -2.49
C PRO A 87 -2.40 0.23 -2.56
N VAL A 88 -3.66 -0.13 -2.73
CA VAL A 88 -4.73 0.82 -3.04
C VAL A 88 -5.77 0.82 -1.93
N THR A 89 -6.37 1.98 -1.70
CA THR A 89 -7.24 2.20 -0.54
C THR A 89 -8.71 2.48 -0.88
N HIS A 90 -9.07 2.45 -2.16
CA HIS A 90 -10.46 2.58 -2.61
C HIS A 90 -11.09 1.21 -2.87
N LYS A 91 -12.39 1.08 -2.57
CA LYS A 91 -13.16 -0.18 -2.64
C LYS A 91 -12.91 -1.01 -3.89
N ARG A 92 -13.03 -0.40 -5.07
CA ARG A 92 -12.93 -1.11 -6.36
C ARG A 92 -11.53 -1.62 -6.66
N GLY A 93 -10.51 -0.80 -6.39
CA GLY A 93 -9.12 -1.21 -6.57
C GLY A 93 -8.73 -2.32 -5.61
N VAL A 94 -9.24 -2.27 -4.37
CA VAL A 94 -9.05 -3.34 -3.39
C VAL A 94 -9.66 -4.65 -3.88
N TYR A 95 -10.88 -4.62 -4.41
CA TYR A 95 -11.53 -5.82 -4.97
C TYR A 95 -10.81 -6.35 -6.20
N GLU A 96 -10.40 -5.48 -7.12
CA GLU A 96 -9.63 -5.87 -8.30
C GLU A 96 -8.29 -6.49 -7.89
N TRP A 97 -7.56 -5.87 -6.94
CA TRP A 97 -6.31 -6.42 -6.43
C TRP A 97 -6.53 -7.78 -5.77
N ALA A 98 -7.56 -7.91 -4.93
CA ALA A 98 -7.87 -9.15 -4.24
C ALA A 98 -8.23 -10.28 -5.23
N ALA A 99 -9.05 -9.97 -6.24
CA ALA A 99 -9.45 -10.93 -7.27
C ALA A 99 -8.29 -11.41 -8.15
N ARG A 100 -7.18 -10.66 -8.20
CA ARG A 100 -5.96 -11.06 -8.91
C ARG A 100 -5.04 -11.97 -8.10
N GLN A 101 -5.23 -12.08 -6.78
CA GLN A 101 -4.33 -12.88 -5.95
C GLN A 101 -4.65 -14.37 -6.07
N PRO A 102 -3.63 -15.23 -6.24
CA PRO A 102 -3.84 -16.67 -6.30
C PRO A 102 -3.96 -17.27 -4.88
N ALA A 103 -4.89 -16.80 -4.05
CA ALA A 103 -5.08 -17.33 -2.69
C ALA A 103 -5.86 -18.66 -2.69
N ALA A 104 -5.66 -19.50 -1.66
CA ALA A 104 -6.38 -20.77 -1.51
C ALA A 104 -7.86 -20.57 -1.19
N GLU A 105 -8.15 -19.67 -0.26
CA GLU A 105 -9.49 -19.37 0.20
C GLU A 105 -9.87 -17.94 -0.16
N ALA A 106 -11.12 -17.79 -0.56
CA ALA A 106 -11.75 -16.50 -0.77
C ALA A 106 -11.89 -15.73 0.55
N VAL A 107 -12.11 -14.43 0.40
CA VAL A 107 -12.01 -13.36 1.39
C VAL A 107 -12.52 -13.72 2.80
N GLU A 108 -11.67 -13.63 3.81
CA GLU A 108 -12.04 -13.60 5.22
C GLU A 108 -12.29 -12.15 5.69
N LEU A 109 -13.51 -11.90 6.14
CA LEU A 109 -13.98 -10.60 6.56
C LEU A 109 -13.62 -10.31 8.02
N ILE A 110 -12.80 -9.29 8.26
CA ILE A 110 -12.48 -8.86 9.62
C ILE A 110 -13.51 -7.80 10.06
N GLU A 111 -14.42 -8.19 10.96
CA GLU A 111 -15.55 -7.38 11.44
C GLU A 111 -15.11 -6.07 12.12
N HIS A 112 -15.15 -4.97 11.38
CA HIS A 112 -15.25 -3.61 11.95
C HIS A 112 -16.17 -2.66 11.15
N THR A 113 -16.97 -3.16 10.19
CA THR A 113 -17.70 -2.28 9.25
C THR A 113 -19.19 -2.53 9.12
N SER A 114 -19.92 -1.43 9.00
CA SER A 114 -21.34 -1.33 8.71
C SER A 114 -21.69 -1.38 7.22
N GLU A 115 -20.71 -1.54 6.33
CA GLU A 115 -20.93 -1.73 4.88
C GLU A 115 -20.65 -3.18 4.45
N GLU A 116 -21.54 -3.71 3.60
CA GLU A 116 -21.42 -5.04 3.00
C GLU A 116 -20.19 -5.10 2.08
N VAL A 117 -19.21 -5.90 2.50
CA VAL A 117 -18.20 -6.47 1.60
C VAL A 117 -18.82 -7.71 0.96
N PRO A 118 -18.70 -7.91 -0.35
CA PRO A 118 -19.30 -9.05 -1.01
C PRO A 118 -18.63 -10.35 -0.53
N ILE A 119 -19.46 -11.38 -0.31
CA ILE A 119 -19.04 -12.73 0.13
C ILE A 119 -18.16 -13.40 -0.94
N GLU A 120 -18.39 -13.08 -2.21
CA GLU A 120 -17.58 -13.50 -3.35
C GLU A 120 -17.04 -12.29 -4.11
N LEU A 121 -15.77 -12.32 -4.49
CA LEU A 121 -15.18 -11.27 -5.30
C LEU A 121 -15.63 -11.40 -6.75
N PRO A 122 -15.89 -10.26 -7.45
CA PRO A 122 -16.07 -10.30 -8.89
C PRO A 122 -14.78 -10.80 -9.58
N PRO A 123 -14.87 -11.45 -10.74
CA PRO A 123 -13.69 -11.84 -11.52
C PRO A 123 -12.77 -10.64 -11.80
N PRO A 124 -11.43 -10.83 -11.81
CA PRO A 124 -10.50 -9.74 -12.06
C PRO A 124 -10.65 -9.23 -13.50
N VAL A 125 -10.76 -7.92 -13.63
CA VAL A 125 -10.91 -7.26 -14.94
C VAL A 125 -9.56 -7.21 -15.67
N ASN A 126 -8.44 -7.23 -14.94
CA ASN A 126 -7.07 -7.25 -15.49
C ASN A 126 -6.78 -6.11 -16.48
N ARG A 127 -7.40 -4.95 -16.22
CA ARG A 127 -7.31 -3.78 -17.08
C ARG A 127 -6.30 -2.79 -16.50
N THR A 128 -5.49 -2.21 -17.37
CA THR A 128 -4.71 -1.01 -17.06
C THR A 128 -5.65 0.20 -16.93
N PRO A 129 -5.37 1.18 -16.04
CA PRO A 129 -6.17 2.39 -15.99
C PRO A 129 -6.16 3.18 -17.31
N ASP A 130 -7.20 3.99 -17.53
CA ASP A 130 -7.29 4.82 -18.75
C ASP A 130 -6.24 5.93 -18.76
N PRO A 131 -5.61 6.23 -19.91
CA PRO A 131 -4.68 7.36 -20.03
C PRO A 131 -5.34 8.70 -19.67
N GLY A 132 -4.65 9.49 -18.87
CA GLY A 132 -5.11 10.78 -18.36
C GLY A 132 -6.02 10.68 -17.13
N CYS A 133 -6.23 9.47 -16.59
CA CYS A 133 -7.10 9.24 -15.44
C CYS A 133 -6.32 8.71 -14.23
N GLY A 134 -6.93 8.88 -13.06
CA GLY A 134 -6.54 8.17 -11.85
C GLY A 134 -5.26 8.68 -11.19
N ILE A 135 -4.88 8.00 -10.12
CA ILE A 135 -3.75 8.38 -9.27
C ILE A 135 -2.72 7.28 -9.34
N LEU A 136 -1.45 7.67 -9.53
CA LEU A 136 -0.31 6.81 -9.34
C LEU A 136 0.37 7.16 -8.02
N GLU A 137 0.47 6.18 -7.15
CA GLU A 137 1.12 6.30 -5.85
C GLU A 137 2.37 5.42 -5.82
N ILE A 138 3.47 5.97 -5.29
CA ILE A 138 4.65 5.21 -4.91
C ILE A 138 4.74 5.20 -3.40
N THR A 139 4.80 4.02 -2.81
CA THR A 139 4.88 3.78 -1.37
C THR A 139 6.02 2.83 -1.03
N PHE A 140 6.43 2.85 0.22
CA PHE A 140 7.29 1.82 0.80
C PHE A 140 6.42 0.83 1.58
N ASP A 141 6.60 -0.46 1.32
CA ASP A 141 5.91 -1.48 2.12
C ASP A 141 6.78 -1.81 3.34
N LYS A 142 6.25 -1.57 4.54
CA LYS A 142 6.98 -1.82 5.80
C LYS A 142 6.91 -3.28 6.24
N GLY A 143 5.90 -4.02 5.79
CA GLY A 143 5.78 -5.45 6.03
C GLY A 143 6.74 -6.25 5.16
N LYS A 144 7.03 -5.74 3.96
CA LYS A 144 8.00 -6.30 3.03
C LYS A 144 8.87 -5.20 2.44
N PRO A 145 10.21 -5.18 2.66
CA PRO A 145 11.04 -4.06 2.26
C PRO A 145 11.22 -4.02 0.73
N HIS A 146 10.21 -3.48 0.05
CA HIS A 146 10.20 -3.14 -1.37
C HIS A 146 9.57 -1.76 -1.57
N TRP A 147 9.84 -1.17 -2.73
CA TRP A 147 9.07 -0.05 -3.24
C TRP A 147 7.93 -0.57 -4.09
N GLN A 148 6.77 0.03 -3.91
CA GLN A 148 5.56 -0.34 -4.64
C GLN A 148 5.00 0.90 -5.34
N GLY A 149 4.83 0.79 -6.65
CA GLY A 149 4.06 1.72 -7.46
C GLY A 149 2.70 1.11 -7.79
N ALA A 150 1.63 1.87 -7.61
CA ALA A 150 0.29 1.49 -8.02
C ALA A 150 -0.41 2.65 -8.73
N TRP A 151 -0.88 2.39 -9.94
CA TRP A 151 -1.70 3.30 -10.71
C TRP A 151 -3.11 2.73 -10.80
N TYR A 152 -4.10 3.49 -10.35
CA TYR A 152 -5.48 3.09 -10.31
C TYR A 152 -6.42 4.24 -10.69
N ASP A 153 -7.56 3.92 -11.30
CA ASP A 153 -8.61 4.88 -11.65
C ASP A 153 -9.84 4.74 -10.73
N GLU A 154 -10.86 5.56 -10.97
CA GLU A 154 -12.12 5.50 -10.21
C GLU A 154 -12.95 4.23 -10.48
N TYR A 155 -12.56 3.43 -11.49
CA TYR A 155 -13.21 2.18 -11.89
C TYR A 155 -12.39 0.97 -11.38
N THR A 156 -12.04 0.04 -12.27
CA THR A 156 -11.31 -1.20 -11.97
C THR A 156 -9.93 -1.25 -12.64
N GLY A 157 -9.48 -0.12 -13.20
CA GLY A 157 -8.13 -0.04 -13.74
C GLY A 157 -7.12 -0.14 -12.61
N LEU A 158 -6.17 -1.07 -12.73
CA LEU A 158 -5.07 -1.23 -11.78
C LEU A 158 -3.82 -1.75 -12.48
N ALA A 159 -2.71 -1.03 -12.33
CA ALA A 159 -1.38 -1.44 -12.74
C ALA A 159 -0.41 -1.27 -11.58
N THR A 160 0.44 -2.27 -11.32
CA THR A 160 1.38 -2.26 -10.21
C THR A 160 2.80 -2.57 -10.66
N LYS A 161 3.79 -2.01 -9.96
CA LYS A 161 5.21 -2.32 -10.11
C LYS A 161 5.83 -2.42 -8.73
N VAL A 162 6.59 -3.48 -8.50
CA VAL A 162 7.37 -3.69 -7.27
C VAL A 162 8.84 -3.80 -7.65
N SER A 163 9.71 -3.23 -6.81
CA SER A 163 11.17 -3.41 -6.91
C SER A 163 11.85 -3.11 -5.58
N ASP A 164 13.02 -3.71 -5.35
CA ASP A 164 13.92 -3.26 -4.28
C ASP A 164 14.54 -1.89 -4.62
N ASP A 165 14.80 -1.59 -5.90
CA ASP A 165 15.36 -0.30 -6.31
C ASP A 165 14.24 0.70 -6.66
N LEU A 166 14.09 1.75 -5.85
CA LEU A 166 13.13 2.82 -6.08
C LEU A 166 13.26 3.46 -7.47
N ARG A 167 14.46 3.48 -8.05
CA ARG A 167 14.67 4.07 -9.39
C ARG A 167 13.84 3.35 -10.46
N GLU A 168 13.71 2.02 -10.36
CA GLU A 168 12.90 1.26 -11.32
C GLU A 168 11.41 1.60 -11.20
N VAL A 169 10.93 1.77 -9.97
CA VAL A 169 9.53 2.13 -9.72
C VAL A 169 9.26 3.56 -10.20
N VAL A 170 10.19 4.49 -9.98
CA VAL A 170 10.12 5.87 -10.46
C VAL A 170 10.11 5.92 -12.00
N GLN A 171 11.01 5.18 -12.66
CA GLN A 171 11.05 5.12 -14.13
C GLN A 171 9.74 4.57 -14.70
N TRP A 172 9.23 3.49 -14.12
CA TRP A 172 7.93 2.93 -14.49
C TRP A 172 6.80 3.97 -14.30
N ALA A 173 6.79 4.68 -13.18
CA ALA A 173 5.78 5.68 -12.86
C ALA A 173 5.81 6.90 -13.79
N GLN A 174 7.01 7.37 -14.16
CA GLN A 174 7.17 8.45 -15.12
C GLN A 174 6.59 8.09 -16.49
N ALA A 175 6.69 6.82 -16.91
CA ALA A 175 6.13 6.34 -18.18
C ALA A 175 4.59 6.20 -18.19
N GLN A 176 3.93 6.11 -17.03
CA GLN A 176 2.47 5.93 -17.00
C GLN A 176 1.74 7.26 -17.27
N PRO A 177 0.64 7.26 -18.04
CA PRO A 177 -0.16 8.45 -18.29
C PRO A 177 -1.19 8.70 -17.17
N ALA A 178 -0.80 8.63 -15.90
CA ALA A 178 -1.70 8.94 -14.79
C ALA A 178 -2.02 10.44 -14.73
N GLU A 179 -3.24 10.81 -14.32
CA GLU A 179 -3.65 12.21 -14.10
C GLU A 179 -2.79 12.87 -13.02
N ARG A 180 -2.54 12.13 -11.94
CA ARG A 180 -1.75 12.57 -10.79
C ARG A 180 -0.72 11.52 -10.40
N LYS A 181 0.48 11.94 -10.02
CA LYS A 181 1.58 11.07 -9.62
C LYS A 181 2.20 11.55 -8.31
N VAL A 182 2.11 10.74 -7.28
CA VAL A 182 2.55 11.09 -5.93
C VAL A 182 3.44 10.01 -5.33
N PHE A 183 4.29 10.46 -4.42
CA PHE A 183 5.21 9.64 -3.66
C PHE A 183 4.91 9.84 -2.17
N TYR A 184 4.74 8.73 -1.45
CA TYR A 184 4.48 8.66 -0.02
C TYR A 184 5.64 7.94 0.70
N ASP A 185 5.69 8.09 2.02
CA ASP A 185 6.54 7.31 2.94
C ASP A 185 8.03 7.69 3.03
N VAL A 186 8.27 9.00 3.23
CA VAL A 186 9.58 9.60 3.57
C VAL A 186 9.56 10.35 4.90
N GLY A 187 8.93 9.77 5.93
CA GLY A 187 8.88 10.38 7.26
C GLY A 187 8.07 11.68 7.32
N ARG A 188 7.13 11.89 6.39
CA ARG A 188 6.30 13.10 6.29
C ARG A 188 4.80 12.77 6.35
N SER A 189 4.03 13.73 6.86
CA SER A 189 2.58 13.63 7.03
C SER A 189 1.75 13.75 5.74
N GLY A 190 2.36 13.78 4.55
CA GLY A 190 1.61 13.90 3.31
C GLY A 190 2.38 13.58 2.02
N PRO A 191 1.65 13.44 0.88
CA PRO A 191 2.22 13.09 -0.41
C PRO A 191 3.13 14.18 -0.96
N VAL A 192 4.14 13.75 -1.73
CA VAL A 192 4.99 14.61 -2.55
C VAL A 192 4.71 14.32 -4.02
N GLU A 193 4.44 15.34 -4.82
CA GLU A 193 4.30 15.19 -6.28
C GLU A 193 5.57 14.58 -6.88
N LEU A 194 5.43 13.59 -7.77
CA LEU A 194 6.55 12.79 -8.27
C LEU A 194 7.64 13.65 -8.93
N ASP A 195 7.26 14.67 -9.70
CA ASP A 195 8.24 15.55 -10.36
C ASP A 195 9.08 16.34 -9.35
N LYS A 196 8.49 16.72 -8.21
CA LYS A 196 9.23 17.39 -7.12
C LYS A 196 10.21 16.44 -6.46
N PHE A 197 9.79 15.17 -6.26
CA PHE A 197 10.69 14.13 -5.77
C PHE A 197 11.86 13.91 -6.73
N VAL A 198 11.60 13.72 -8.03
CA VAL A 198 12.63 13.47 -9.05
C VAL A 198 13.62 14.62 -9.16
N ALA A 199 13.17 15.87 -8.99
CA ALA A 199 14.04 17.04 -9.02
C ALA A 199 15.04 17.09 -7.86
N ASN A 200 14.73 16.48 -6.71
CA ASN A 200 15.60 16.48 -5.54
C ASN A 200 15.34 15.25 -4.64
N PRO A 201 15.72 14.04 -5.08
CA PRO A 201 15.37 12.81 -4.38
C PRO A 201 16.08 12.70 -3.03
N ASP A 202 17.31 13.21 -2.95
CA ASP A 202 18.09 13.27 -1.71
C ASP A 202 17.27 13.93 -0.60
N ARG A 203 16.63 15.09 -0.87
CA ARG A 203 15.78 15.83 0.10
C ARG A 203 14.74 14.95 0.80
N TYR A 204 14.22 13.96 0.09
CA TYR A 204 13.15 13.10 0.56
C TYR A 204 13.71 11.80 1.15
N LEU A 205 14.86 11.32 0.69
CA LEU A 205 15.43 10.04 1.12
C LEU A 205 16.42 10.14 2.30
N HIS A 206 16.58 11.32 2.93
CA HIS A 206 17.64 11.60 3.89
C HIS A 206 17.57 10.87 5.24
N GLU A 207 16.39 10.48 5.73
CA GLU A 207 16.25 9.81 7.02
C GLU A 207 15.87 8.33 6.83
N PRO A 208 16.43 7.39 7.62
CA PRO A 208 15.80 6.10 7.86
C PRO A 208 14.45 6.36 8.57
N PHE A 209 13.44 5.53 8.28
CA PHE A 209 12.03 5.76 8.65
C PHE A 209 11.78 6.23 10.09
#